data_AF-A0A2U0RXT1-F1
#
_entry.id   AF-A0A2U0RXT1-F1
#
_cell.length_a   1.000
_cell.length_b   1.000
_cell.length_c   1.000
_cell.angle_alpha   90.00
_cell.angle_beta   90.00
_cell.angle_gamma   90.00
#
_symmetry.space_group_name_H-M   'P 1'
#
loop_
_entity.id
_entity.type
_entity.pdbx_description
1 polymer ?
#
loop_
_entity_poly.entity_id
_entity_poly.type
_entity_poly.pdbx_seq_one_letter_code
_entity_poly.pdbx_strand_id
1 'polypeptide(L)'
;MTEETKPEIEEKQQPEEPEKEQTEIEDVTKLSIDKPSDFKFHAAYLAYSKTWDKISSPNTRTELNDILVSLSKDEMEYSDFYKALDDYRRQGSRHFEFSRQRIETQRKRDWRQKQTRSQRNQRHKGKH
;
A
#
# COMPACT_ATOMS: atom_id res chain seq x y z
N MET A 1 76.97 -36.75 -1.43
CA MET A 1 76.43 -35.38 -1.45
C MET A 1 75.24 -35.42 -2.41
N THR A 2 74.17 -36.14 -2.06
CA THR A 2 72.96 -35.64 -1.35
C THR A 2 72.23 -34.60 -2.19
N GLU A 3 70.94 -34.69 -2.48
CA GLU A 3 69.89 -35.71 -2.35
C GLU A 3 68.70 -35.11 -3.10
N GLU A 4 67.82 -35.98 -3.58
CA GLU A 4 66.58 -35.66 -4.28
C GLU A 4 65.70 -34.70 -3.47
N THR A 5 64.94 -33.81 -4.13
CA THR A 5 63.87 -33.06 -3.45
C THR A 5 62.68 -32.84 -4.37
N LYS A 6 61.76 -33.81 -4.31
CA LYS A 6 60.29 -33.61 -4.24
C LYS A 6 59.90 -34.19 -2.86
N PRO A 7 58.87 -33.74 -2.13
CA PRO A 7 57.56 -33.26 -2.61
C PRO A 7 57.19 -31.91 -1.92
N GLU A 8 56.04 -31.28 -2.14
CA GLU A 8 54.84 -31.51 -1.33
C GLU A 8 53.70 -30.63 -1.86
N ILE A 9 52.51 -31.21 -1.81
CA ILE A 9 51.23 -30.64 -2.18
C ILE A 9 50.78 -29.75 -1.02
N GLU A 10 50.49 -28.48 -1.29
CA GLU A 10 49.61 -27.69 -0.41
C GLU A 10 48.42 -27.19 -1.21
N GLU A 11 47.35 -27.97 -1.11
CA GLU A 11 45.97 -27.53 -1.25
C GLU A 11 45.64 -26.61 -0.07
N LYS A 12 45.51 -25.30 -0.30
CA LYS A 12 44.91 -24.38 0.66
C LYS A 12 43.98 -23.39 -0.02
N GLN A 13 42.69 -23.70 0.15
CA GLN A 13 41.68 -22.81 0.74
C GLN A 13 41.24 -21.58 -0.06
N GLN A 14 39.96 -21.65 -0.43
CA GLN A 14 39.05 -20.53 -0.60
C GLN A 14 39.30 -19.46 0.48
N PRO A 15 39.30 -18.16 0.15
CA PRO A 15 39.00 -17.14 1.13
C PRO A 15 37.48 -17.02 1.25
N GLU A 16 36.96 -17.59 2.33
CA GLU A 16 35.75 -17.11 3.00
C GLU A 16 35.96 -15.66 3.45
N GLU A 17 34.96 -14.84 3.13
CA GLU A 17 34.48 -13.63 3.81
C GLU A 17 35.44 -12.47 4.16
N PRO A 18 34.89 -11.25 4.18
CA PRO A 18 34.63 -10.72 5.52
C PRO A 18 33.18 -10.28 5.68
N GLU A 19 32.53 -10.95 6.63
CA GLU A 19 31.58 -10.42 7.60
C GLU A 19 31.55 -8.89 7.59
N LYS A 20 30.45 -8.36 7.05
CA LYS A 20 29.93 -7.11 7.56
C LYS A 20 28.74 -7.46 8.42
N GLU A 21 29.01 -7.67 9.70
CA GLU A 21 28.07 -7.35 10.76
C GLU A 21 27.69 -5.87 10.62
N GLN A 22 26.72 -5.62 9.75
CA GLN A 22 25.86 -4.46 9.83
C GLN A 22 24.53 -5.06 10.22
N THR A 23 24.00 -4.61 11.34
CA THR A 23 22.63 -4.83 11.80
C THR A 23 21.63 -4.72 10.64
N GLU A 24 21.42 -5.81 9.91
CA GLU A 24 20.46 -5.90 8.83
C GLU A 24 19.09 -6.00 9.51
N ILE A 25 18.44 -4.85 9.62
CA ILE A 25 17.00 -4.83 9.50
C ILE A 25 16.75 -5.55 8.19
N GLU A 26 16.31 -6.80 8.22
CA GLU A 26 16.04 -7.61 7.04
C GLU A 26 15.28 -6.74 6.05
N ASP A 27 15.96 -6.28 5.00
CA ASP A 27 15.38 -5.38 4.02
C ASP A 27 14.45 -6.23 3.17
N VAL A 28 13.24 -6.42 3.68
CA VAL A 28 12.21 -7.21 3.02
C VAL A 28 12.06 -6.66 1.61
N THR A 29 12.41 -7.48 0.63
CA THR A 29 12.39 -7.09 -0.78
C THR A 29 10.99 -7.16 -1.34
N LYS A 30 10.69 -6.23 -2.25
CA LYS A 30 9.38 -6.15 -2.93
C LYS A 30 9.25 -7.30 -3.93
N LEU A 31 8.14 -8.03 -3.88
CA LEU A 31 7.87 -9.08 -4.84
C LEU A 31 7.50 -8.51 -6.21
N SER A 32 8.08 -9.05 -7.27
CA SER A 32 7.86 -8.64 -8.67
C SER A 32 7.18 -9.75 -9.48
N ILE A 33 6.07 -10.28 -8.95
CA ILE A 33 5.34 -11.43 -9.51
C ILE A 33 4.15 -10.96 -10.37
N ASP A 34 4.27 -9.84 -11.09
CA ASP A 34 3.16 -9.31 -11.89
C ASP A 34 2.82 -10.24 -13.08
N LYS A 35 1.54 -10.41 -13.35
CA LYS A 35 1.00 -11.18 -14.48
C LYS A 35 0.10 -10.26 -15.31
N PRO A 36 0.65 -9.44 -16.23
CA PRO A 36 -0.15 -8.49 -17.01
C PRO A 36 -1.16 -9.16 -17.97
N SER A 37 -1.02 -10.46 -18.23
CA SER A 37 -1.99 -11.24 -19.01
C SER A 37 -3.30 -11.51 -18.26
N ASP A 38 -3.29 -11.49 -16.92
CA ASP A 38 -4.50 -11.58 -16.11
C ASP A 38 -4.79 -10.21 -15.50
N PHE A 39 -5.85 -9.57 -16.01
CA PHE A 39 -6.26 -8.25 -15.55
C PHE A 39 -6.54 -8.22 -14.03
N LYS A 40 -7.14 -9.28 -13.47
CA LYS A 40 -7.48 -9.29 -12.05
C LYS A 40 -6.22 -9.31 -11.19
N PHE A 41 -5.29 -10.19 -11.55
CA PHE A 41 -4.01 -10.30 -10.86
C PHE A 41 -3.18 -9.02 -11.03
N HIS A 42 -3.11 -8.44 -12.23
CA HIS A 42 -2.41 -7.19 -12.45
C HIS A 42 -2.98 -6.04 -11.60
N ALA A 43 -4.31 -5.92 -11.52
CA ALA A 43 -4.95 -4.92 -10.66
C ALA A 43 -4.62 -5.14 -9.17
N ALA A 44 -4.59 -6.40 -8.72
CA ALA A 44 -4.20 -6.77 -7.37
C ALA A 44 -2.72 -6.42 -7.11
N TYR A 45 -1.83 -6.70 -8.06
CA TYR A 45 -0.42 -6.35 -7.99
C TYR A 45 -0.19 -4.85 -7.90
N LEU A 46 -0.89 -4.04 -8.72
CA LEU A 46 -0.84 -2.58 -8.62
C LEU A 46 -1.30 -2.08 -7.25
N ALA A 47 -2.35 -2.71 -6.67
CA ALA A 47 -2.82 -2.36 -5.35
C ALA A 47 -1.78 -2.68 -4.26
N TYR A 48 -1.16 -3.87 -4.32
CA TYR A 48 -0.05 -4.30 -3.47
C TYR A 48 1.16 -3.38 -3.60
N SER A 49 1.58 -3.06 -4.82
CA SER A 49 2.73 -2.21 -5.09
C SER A 49 2.54 -0.83 -4.44
N LYS A 50 1.34 -0.26 -4.58
CA LYS A 50 0.98 1.03 -3.97
C LYS A 50 0.93 0.99 -2.44
N THR A 51 0.55 -0.14 -1.83
CA THR A 51 0.55 -0.28 -0.36
C THR A 51 1.95 -0.49 0.17
N TRP A 52 2.75 -1.30 -0.52
CA TRP A 52 4.14 -1.54 -0.19
C TRP A 52 4.93 -0.25 -0.05
N ASP A 53 4.82 0.64 -1.04
CA ASP A 53 5.57 1.89 -1.09
C ASP A 53 5.19 2.86 0.04
N LYS A 54 4.01 2.69 0.67
CA LYS A 54 3.56 3.52 1.79
C LYS A 54 4.00 3.01 3.15
N ILE A 55 4.29 1.71 3.25
CA ILE A 55 4.53 1.04 4.52
C ILE A 55 6.02 1.13 4.84
N SER A 56 6.33 1.60 6.04
CA SER A 56 7.72 1.74 6.52
C SER A 56 8.15 0.57 7.40
N SER A 57 7.21 -0.18 7.99
CA SER A 57 7.51 -1.31 8.88
C SER A 57 7.87 -2.59 8.11
N PRO A 58 8.98 -3.25 8.45
CA PRO A 58 9.42 -4.48 7.77
C PRO A 58 8.48 -5.66 8.04
N ASN A 59 7.97 -5.82 9.27
CA ASN A 59 7.04 -6.90 9.62
C ASN A 59 5.74 -6.86 8.81
N THR A 60 5.19 -5.67 8.56
CA THR A 60 3.98 -5.54 7.73
C THR A 60 4.28 -5.75 6.24
N ARG A 61 5.55 -5.57 5.82
CA ARG A 61 5.99 -5.88 4.46
C ARG A 61 6.05 -7.40 4.26
N THR A 62 6.59 -8.16 5.21
CA THR A 62 6.57 -9.64 5.10
C THR A 62 5.14 -10.19 5.00
N GLU A 63 4.22 -9.71 5.85
CA GLU A 63 2.80 -10.13 5.79
C GLU A 63 2.15 -9.82 4.43
N LEU A 64 2.43 -8.65 3.85
CA LEU A 64 1.92 -8.30 2.52
C LEU A 64 2.48 -9.19 1.40
N ASN A 65 3.75 -9.59 1.53
CA ASN A 65 4.36 -10.53 0.60
C ASN A 65 3.65 -11.88 0.67
N ASP A 66 3.37 -12.38 1.87
CA ASP A 66 2.68 -13.64 2.07
C ASP A 66 1.27 -13.61 1.46
N ILE A 67 0.53 -12.53 1.68
CA ILE A 67 -0.81 -12.31 1.09
C ILE A 67 -0.75 -12.34 -0.45
N LEU A 68 0.25 -11.68 -1.06
CA LEU A 68 0.42 -11.69 -2.51
C LEU A 68 0.78 -13.09 -3.03
N VAL A 69 1.63 -13.82 -2.31
CA VAL A 69 2.03 -15.19 -2.67
C VAL A 69 0.83 -16.14 -2.59
N SER A 70 0.03 -16.08 -1.54
CA SER A 70 -1.19 -16.88 -1.42
C SER A 70 -2.19 -16.59 -2.54
N LEU A 71 -2.32 -15.31 -2.95
CA LEU A 71 -3.12 -14.97 -4.14
C LEU A 71 -2.52 -15.57 -5.43
N SER A 72 -1.19 -15.55 -5.58
CA SER A 72 -0.53 -16.06 -6.79
C SER A 72 -0.61 -17.58 -6.96
N LYS A 73 -0.78 -18.30 -5.85
CA LYS A 73 -0.96 -19.76 -5.78
C LYS A 73 -2.43 -20.19 -5.84
N ASP A 74 -3.36 -19.23 -6.00
CA ASP A 74 -4.81 -19.44 -5.93
C ASP A 74 -5.27 -20.06 -4.59
N GLU A 75 -4.50 -19.87 -3.50
CA GLU A 75 -4.88 -20.29 -2.14
C GLU A 75 -5.88 -19.32 -1.49
N MET A 76 -5.98 -18.10 -2.04
CA MET A 76 -6.81 -17.02 -1.53
C MET A 76 -7.67 -16.41 -2.63
N GLU A 77 -8.93 -16.12 -2.32
CA GLU A 77 -9.81 -15.41 -3.25
C GLU A 77 -9.48 -13.91 -3.30
N TYR A 78 -9.72 -13.31 -4.47
CA TYR A 78 -9.52 -11.87 -4.67
C TYR A 78 -10.28 -10.99 -3.66
N SER A 79 -11.48 -11.39 -3.22
CA SER A 79 -12.21 -10.58 -2.24
C SER A 79 -11.51 -10.53 -0.90
N ASP A 80 -10.91 -11.64 -0.48
CA ASP A 80 -10.24 -11.74 0.81
C ASP A 80 -8.86 -11.08 0.75
N PHE A 81 -8.17 -11.18 -0.38
CA PHE A 81 -6.99 -10.36 -0.66
C PHE A 81 -7.29 -8.87 -0.48
N TYR A 82 -8.34 -8.34 -1.11
CA TYR A 82 -8.65 -6.91 -0.99
C TYR A 82 -9.10 -6.50 0.41
N LYS A 83 -9.76 -7.38 1.17
CA LYS A 83 -10.09 -7.13 2.58
C LYS A 83 -8.82 -7.03 3.42
N ALA A 84 -7.91 -8.00 3.32
CA ALA A 84 -6.65 -8.01 4.05
C ALA A 84 -5.77 -6.81 3.68
N LEU A 85 -5.68 -6.50 2.38
CA LEU A 85 -4.94 -5.35 1.89
C LEU A 85 -5.50 -4.01 2.38
N ASP A 86 -6.82 -3.96 2.64
CA ASP A 86 -7.48 -2.75 3.11
C ASP A 86 -6.92 -2.35 4.48
N ASP A 87 -6.76 -3.29 5.42
CA ASP A 87 -6.23 -3.02 6.77
C ASP A 87 -4.92 -2.22 6.76
N TYR A 88 -4.02 -2.54 5.81
CA TYR A 88 -2.76 -1.83 5.61
C TYR A 88 -2.92 -0.50 4.85
N ARG A 89 -3.93 -0.36 3.98
CA ARG A 89 -4.28 0.92 3.34
C ARG A 89 -4.86 1.93 4.32
N ARG A 90 -5.60 1.47 5.33
CA ARG A 90 -6.38 2.33 6.22
C ARG A 90 -5.54 3.02 7.30
N GLN A 91 -4.34 2.53 7.62
CA GLN A 91 -3.51 3.05 8.72
C GLN A 91 -3.11 4.53 8.60
N GLY A 92 -3.09 5.12 7.40
CA GLY A 92 -2.72 6.53 7.20
C GLY A 92 -3.88 7.46 6.80
N SER A 93 -5.05 6.89 6.51
CA SER A 93 -6.22 7.62 6.02
C SER A 93 -7.32 7.38 7.03
N ARG A 94 -7.50 8.32 7.98
CA ARG A 94 -8.85 8.58 8.51
C ARG A 94 -9.69 8.79 7.28
N HIS A 95 -10.42 7.75 6.87
CA HIS A 95 -11.21 7.83 5.68
C HIS A 95 -12.01 9.11 5.83
N PHE A 96 -12.02 9.91 4.78
CA PHE A 96 -13.23 10.62 4.47
C PHE A 96 -14.31 9.53 4.58
N GLU A 97 -14.91 9.40 5.76
CA GLU A 97 -16.34 9.24 5.83
C GLU A 97 -16.79 10.24 4.80
N PHE A 98 -17.12 9.74 3.61
CA PHE A 98 -18.01 10.48 2.75
C PHE A 98 -19.19 10.67 3.67
N SER A 99 -19.16 11.76 4.47
CA SER A 99 -20.32 12.27 5.15
C SER A 99 -21.25 12.37 3.97
N ARG A 100 -22.19 11.44 3.92
CA ARG A 100 -23.14 11.37 2.83
C ARG A 100 -23.96 12.61 3.09
N GLN A 101 -23.46 13.75 2.61
CA GLN A 101 -24.09 15.04 2.80
C GLN A 101 -25.43 14.84 2.13
N ARG A 102 -26.44 14.72 2.98
CA ARG A 102 -27.78 14.42 2.52
C ARG A 102 -28.19 15.61 1.68
N ILE A 103 -28.50 15.36 0.41
CA ILE A 103 -29.03 16.42 -0.44
C ILE A 103 -30.41 16.77 0.13
N GLU A 104 -30.49 17.91 0.81
CA GLU A 104 -31.73 18.44 1.33
C GLU A 104 -32.48 19.18 0.23
N THR A 105 -33.65 18.65 -0.15
CA THR A 105 -34.52 19.30 -1.12
C THR A 105 -35.53 20.18 -0.43
N GLN A 106 -35.82 21.36 -0.98
CA GLN A 106 -36.86 22.27 -0.49
C GLN A 106 -38.08 22.26 -1.42
N ARG A 107 -39.30 22.36 -0.87
CA ARG A 107 -40.52 22.55 -1.67
C ARG A 107 -40.48 23.91 -2.38
N LYS A 108 -40.93 23.95 -3.64
CA LYS A 108 -40.94 25.18 -4.47
C LYS A 108 -41.65 26.37 -3.80
N ARG A 109 -42.74 26.13 -3.07
CA ARG A 109 -43.49 27.16 -2.33
C ARG A 109 -42.62 27.83 -1.25
N ASP A 110 -41.90 27.02 -0.47
CA ASP A 110 -41.07 27.50 0.64
C ASP A 110 -39.86 28.29 0.12
N TRP A 111 -39.27 27.83 -0.99
CA TRP A 111 -38.23 28.57 -1.70
C TRP A 111 -38.71 29.95 -2.14
N ARG A 112 -39.91 30.05 -2.75
CA ARG A 112 -40.51 31.34 -3.16
C ARG A 112 -40.74 32.27 -1.96
N GLN A 113 -41.29 31.75 -0.86
CA GLN A 113 -41.52 32.54 0.35
C GLN A 113 -40.20 33.07 0.93
N LYS A 114 -39.16 32.23 1.00
CA LYS A 114 -37.82 32.60 1.44
C LYS A 114 -37.22 33.69 0.55
N GLN A 115 -37.37 33.58 -0.76
CA GLN A 115 -36.91 34.59 -1.73
C GLN A 115 -37.64 35.93 -1.55
N THR A 116 -38.97 35.94 -1.49
CA THR A 116 -39.75 37.17 -1.27
C THR A 116 -39.38 37.86 0.04
N ARG A 117 -39.20 37.08 1.12
CA ARG A 117 -38.76 37.61 2.42
C ARG A 117 -37.34 38.18 2.34
N SER A 118 -36.41 37.49 1.70
CA SER A 118 -35.04 37.97 1.47
C SER A 118 -35.02 39.28 0.68
N GLN A 119 -35.80 39.36 -0.40
CA GLN A 119 -35.91 40.55 -1.23
C GLN A 119 -36.50 41.74 -0.46
N ARG A 120 -37.54 41.53 0.34
CA ARG A 120 -38.08 42.57 1.24
C ARG A 120 -37.02 43.05 2.23
N ASN A 121 -36.34 42.12 2.91
CA ASN A 121 -35.28 42.46 3.86
C ASN A 121 -34.15 43.26 3.19
N GLN A 122 -33.71 42.87 1.98
CA GLN A 122 -32.70 43.63 1.23
C GLN A 122 -33.14 45.07 0.94
N ARG A 123 -34.41 45.29 0.56
CA ARG A 123 -34.95 46.64 0.33
C ARG A 123 -34.94 47.51 1.59
N HIS A 124 -35.12 46.91 2.76
CA HIS A 124 -35.18 47.62 4.04
C HIS A 124 -33.83 47.68 4.77
N LYS A 125 -32.84 46.87 4.38
CA LYS A 125 -31.50 46.84 5.00
C LYS A 125 -30.65 48.08 4.73
N GLY A 126 -30.91 48.81 3.65
CA GLY A 126 -30.21 50.07 3.33
C GLY A 126 -30.97 51.33 3.73
N LYS A 127 -31.96 51.23 4.63
CA LYS A 127 -32.88 52.33 4.97
C LYS A 127 -32.71 52.85 6.40
N HIS A 128 -31.56 52.58 7.02
CA HIS A 128 -31.13 53.12 8.31
C HIS A 128 -29.84 53.90 8.15
#